data_AF-A0A2G9QML6-F1
#
_entry.id   AF-A0A2G9QML6-F1
#
_cell.length_a   1.000
_cell.length_b   1.000
_cell.length_c   1.000
_cell.angle_alpha   90.00
_cell.angle_beta   90.00
_cell.angle_gamma   90.00
#
_symmetry.space_group_name_H-M   'P 1'
#
loop_
_entity.id
_entity.type
_entity.pdbx_description
1 polymer ?
#
loop_
_entity_poly.entity_id
_entity_poly.type
_entity_poly.pdbx_seq_one_letter_code
_entity_poly.pdbx_strand_id
1 'polypeptide(L)'
;MSHTLNSPDLIGLPCLFFQLFCSMSATFTLNFFRSGIQFSSWGSFQVPGLLNFGEFKCSDSDKKCHLWTVLDLAFFIIMGVVGGLLGAMFNCLNKRLAKVCESLLISLVTTVIVFVSSMVLGECRKLSPSTDWNNGTMSTQFSSDEVNTSIKTFFCPNDTYNDMATLFFNPQESAILQLFHQEGTFSPITLSFFCSMYFLLSCWTYGISVPSGLFVPSLLCGAAFGRLVANLLKSYLGLTHIYSGTFALIGAAAFLGGVVRMTISLTVILIESTNEISYGLPIMITLM
;
A
#
# COMPACT_ATOMS: atom_id res chain seq x y z
N MET A 1 39.67 -7.59 42.59
CA MET A 1 39.54 -8.11 41.21
C MET A 1 38.05 -8.33 40.95
N SER A 2 37.32 -7.24 40.69
CA SER A 2 35.86 -7.28 40.51
C SER A 2 35.42 -5.94 39.90
N HIS A 3 35.81 -5.72 38.64
CA HIS A 3 35.12 -4.75 37.82
C HIS A 3 33.81 -5.40 37.34
N THR A 4 32.72 -4.97 37.96
CA THR A 4 31.35 -5.23 37.53
C THR A 4 31.16 -4.75 36.09
N LEU A 5 31.08 -5.69 35.16
CA LEU A 5 30.51 -5.52 33.82
C LEU A 5 29.01 -5.24 33.98
N ASN A 6 28.67 -4.00 34.30
CA ASN A 6 27.33 -3.45 34.16
C ASN A 6 27.24 -2.76 32.80
N SER A 7 27.47 -3.53 31.73
CA SER A 7 27.21 -3.06 30.36
C SER A 7 25.76 -3.45 29.99
N PRO A 8 24.90 -2.49 29.63
CA PRO A 8 23.51 -2.76 29.21
C PRO A 8 23.42 -3.67 27.96
N ASP A 9 24.53 -3.92 27.28
CA ASP A 9 24.59 -4.68 26.03
C ASP A 9 24.53 -6.22 26.21
N LEU A 10 24.89 -6.75 27.39
CA LEU A 10 24.99 -8.22 27.58
C LEU A 10 23.61 -8.89 27.84
N ILE A 11 22.62 -8.12 28.32
CA ILE A 11 21.24 -8.59 28.55
C ILE A 11 20.38 -8.44 27.30
N GLY A 12 20.75 -7.54 26.38
CA GLY A 12 20.00 -7.27 25.15
C GLY A 12 20.04 -8.40 24.12
N LEU A 13 21.20 -9.06 23.96
CA LEU A 13 21.40 -10.10 22.96
C LEU A 13 20.47 -11.33 23.11
N PRO A 14 20.31 -11.94 24.31
CA PRO A 14 19.37 -13.05 24.48
C PRO A 14 17.92 -12.61 24.30
N CYS A 15 17.55 -11.40 24.73
CA CYS A 15 16.20 -10.86 24.56
C CYS A 15 15.85 -10.68 23.07
N LEU A 16 16.78 -10.18 22.27
CA LEU A 16 16.61 -10.03 20.82
C LEU A 16 16.42 -11.39 20.13
N PHE A 17 17.17 -12.42 20.55
CA PHE A 17 17.00 -13.77 20.03
C PHE A 17 15.61 -14.34 20.35
N PHE A 18 15.12 -14.17 21.58
CA PHE A 18 13.76 -14.59 21.95
C PHE A 18 12.69 -13.82 21.17
N GLN A 19 12.90 -12.53 20.91
CA GLN A 19 11.96 -11.72 20.13
C GLN A 19 11.92 -12.16 18.66
N LEU A 20 13.08 -12.46 18.06
CA LEU A 20 13.16 -13.03 16.71
C LEU A 20 12.50 -14.41 16.63
N PHE A 21 12.75 -15.29 17.60
CA PHE A 21 12.13 -16.62 17.65
C PHE A 21 10.61 -16.52 17.80
N CYS A 22 10.12 -15.62 18.65
CA CYS A 22 8.69 -15.37 18.81
C CYS A 22 8.07 -14.83 17.51
N SER A 23 8.74 -13.88 16.83
CA SER A 23 8.28 -13.34 15.56
C SER A 23 8.21 -14.42 14.46
N MET A 24 9.29 -15.21 14.30
CA MET A 24 9.34 -16.28 13.29
C MET A 24 8.31 -17.37 13.56
N SER A 25 8.11 -17.78 14.83
CA SER A 25 7.09 -18.78 15.19
C SER A 25 5.67 -18.26 14.99
N ALA A 26 5.39 -16.98 15.27
CA ALA A 26 4.11 -16.36 14.98
C ALA A 26 3.83 -16.33 13.46
N THR A 27 4.81 -15.91 12.64
CA THR A 27 4.68 -15.89 11.18
C THR A 27 4.47 -17.29 10.60
N PHE A 28 5.18 -18.29 11.11
CA PHE A 28 4.98 -19.69 10.74
C PHE A 28 3.57 -20.19 11.09
N THR A 29 3.12 -19.90 12.31
CA THR A 29 1.80 -20.31 12.80
C THR A 29 0.69 -19.69 11.95
N LEU A 30 0.78 -18.39 11.63
CA LEU A 30 -0.18 -17.71 10.77
C LEU A 30 -0.23 -18.33 9.38
N ASN A 31 0.95 -18.54 8.76
CA ASN A 31 1.04 -19.16 7.45
C ASN A 31 0.40 -20.56 7.41
N PHE A 32 0.66 -21.37 8.44
CA PHE A 32 0.12 -22.72 8.54
C PHE A 32 -1.42 -22.73 8.57
N PHE A 33 -2.03 -21.90 9.42
CA PHE A 33 -3.49 -21.82 9.50
C PHE A 33 -4.12 -21.21 8.25
N ARG A 34 -3.49 -20.17 7.67
CA ARG A 34 -4.01 -19.52 6.45
C ARG A 34 -3.97 -20.47 5.24
N SER A 35 -2.89 -21.24 5.10
CA SER A 35 -2.75 -22.27 4.05
C SER A 35 -3.84 -23.32 4.15
N GLY A 36 -4.11 -23.82 5.37
CA GLY A 36 -5.17 -24.80 5.63
C GLY A 36 -6.59 -24.29 5.37
N ILE A 37 -6.90 -23.05 5.75
CA ILE A 37 -8.27 -22.48 5.63
C ILE A 37 -8.58 -22.05 4.20
N GLN A 38 -7.66 -21.38 3.51
CA GLN A 38 -7.96 -20.73 2.22
C GLN A 38 -7.71 -21.64 1.01
N PHE A 39 -6.66 -22.47 1.05
CA PHE A 39 -6.27 -23.29 -0.09
C PHE A 39 -6.64 -24.77 0.07
N SER A 40 -7.21 -25.17 1.22
CA SER A 40 -7.51 -26.56 1.59
C SER A 40 -6.34 -27.55 1.40
N SER A 41 -5.13 -27.03 1.21
CA SER A 41 -3.90 -27.76 0.97
C SER A 41 -2.95 -27.42 2.10
N TRP A 42 -2.82 -28.35 3.04
CA TRP A 42 -1.91 -28.19 4.18
C TRP A 42 -0.49 -28.40 3.66
N GLY A 43 0.34 -27.35 3.66
CA GLY A 43 1.76 -27.46 3.32
C GLY A 43 2.29 -26.44 2.30
N SER A 44 1.47 -25.52 1.77
CA SER A 44 1.95 -24.41 0.93
C SER A 44 2.18 -23.14 1.77
N PHE A 45 3.45 -22.73 1.91
CA PHE A 45 3.86 -21.58 2.74
C PHE A 45 4.14 -20.33 1.90
N GLN A 46 3.16 -19.87 1.13
CA GLN A 46 3.38 -18.82 0.12
C GLN A 46 2.93 -17.42 0.56
N VAL A 47 2.25 -17.27 1.71
CA VAL A 47 1.61 -16.00 2.09
C VAL A 47 2.18 -15.43 3.40
N PRO A 48 3.37 -14.80 3.36
CA PRO A 48 3.96 -14.21 4.55
C PRO A 48 3.11 -13.04 5.04
N GLY A 49 2.48 -13.21 6.20
CA GLY A 49 1.77 -12.13 6.91
C GLY A 49 0.34 -11.87 6.45
N LEU A 50 -0.28 -10.86 7.08
CA LEU A 50 -1.65 -10.41 6.79
C LEU A 50 -1.68 -9.56 5.52
N LEU A 51 -0.76 -8.58 5.42
CA LEU A 51 -0.55 -7.71 4.27
C LEU A 51 0.60 -8.27 3.42
N ASN A 52 0.29 -8.73 2.22
CA ASN A 52 1.29 -9.10 1.22
C ASN A 52 1.20 -8.09 0.08
N PHE A 53 2.30 -7.41 -0.25
CA PHE A 53 2.30 -6.43 -1.35
C PHE A 53 2.53 -7.07 -2.71
N GLY A 54 2.77 -8.38 -2.79
CA GLY A 54 3.07 -9.04 -4.04
C GLY A 54 4.52 -8.82 -4.47
N GLU A 55 4.89 -9.48 -5.55
CA GLU A 55 6.26 -9.51 -6.03
C GLU A 55 6.47 -8.45 -7.12
N PHE A 56 7.31 -7.46 -6.83
CA PHE A 56 7.68 -6.39 -7.76
C PHE A 56 8.78 -6.88 -8.71
N LYS A 57 8.43 -7.80 -9.62
CA LYS A 57 9.34 -8.30 -10.65
C LYS A 57 9.02 -7.71 -12.02
N CYS A 58 10.09 -7.44 -12.76
CA CYS A 58 10.00 -7.20 -14.19
C CYS A 58 9.67 -8.50 -14.92
N SER A 59 8.73 -8.47 -15.86
CA SER A 59 8.47 -9.61 -16.75
C SER A 59 9.72 -9.90 -17.60
N ASP A 60 10.16 -11.16 -17.59
CA ASP A 60 11.41 -11.66 -18.23
C ASP A 60 11.54 -11.37 -19.75
N SER A 61 10.50 -10.83 -20.39
CA SER A 61 10.50 -10.50 -21.82
C SER A 61 11.19 -9.17 -22.16
N ASP A 62 11.42 -8.29 -21.18
CA ASP A 62 12.05 -6.99 -21.41
C ASP A 62 13.51 -6.96 -20.93
N LYS A 63 14.44 -7.16 -21.87
CA LYS A 63 15.91 -7.17 -21.64
C LYS A 63 16.52 -5.85 -21.11
N LYS A 64 15.71 -4.87 -20.71
CA LYS A 64 16.12 -3.57 -20.15
C LYS A 64 15.21 -3.08 -19.03
N CYS A 65 14.71 -3.97 -18.17
CA CYS A 65 13.90 -3.54 -17.04
C CYS A 65 14.78 -3.08 -15.87
N HIS A 66 15.15 -1.81 -15.86
CA HIS A 66 15.65 -1.15 -14.66
C HIS A 66 14.45 -0.64 -13.86
N LEU A 67 14.22 -1.19 -12.65
CA LEU A 67 13.05 -0.87 -11.81
C LEU A 67 12.96 0.61 -11.43
N TRP A 68 14.12 1.29 -11.42
CA TRP A 68 14.26 2.73 -11.21
C TRP A 68 15.57 3.24 -11.82
N THR A 69 15.59 4.50 -12.22
CA THR A 69 16.77 5.22 -12.72
C THR A 69 17.18 6.34 -11.78
N VAL A 70 18.39 6.88 -11.95
CA VAL A 70 18.88 8.02 -11.13
C VAL A 70 17.98 9.26 -11.27
N LEU A 71 17.33 9.43 -12.43
CA LEU A 71 16.35 10.49 -12.63
C LEU A 71 15.10 10.29 -11.74
N ASP A 72 14.63 9.05 -11.63
CA ASP A 72 13.49 8.70 -10.75
C ASP A 72 13.80 8.99 -9.28
N LEU A 73 15.06 8.82 -8.87
CA LEU A 73 15.51 9.16 -7.52
C LEU A 73 15.28 10.63 -7.16
N ALA A 74 15.47 11.55 -8.12
CA ALA A 74 15.18 12.97 -7.88
C ALA A 74 13.67 13.20 -7.62
N PHE A 75 12.80 12.50 -8.36
CA PHE A 75 11.35 12.55 -8.12
C PHE A 75 10.96 11.90 -6.80
N PHE A 76 11.64 10.83 -6.38
CA PHE A 76 11.42 10.17 -5.10
C PHE A 76 11.73 11.09 -3.92
N ILE A 77 12.80 11.89 -3.99
CA ILE A 77 13.11 12.90 -2.96
C ILE A 77 12.00 13.94 -2.88
N ILE A 78 11.51 14.45 -4.02
CA ILE A 78 10.40 15.42 -4.04
C ILE A 78 9.13 14.79 -3.44
N MET A 79 8.82 13.53 -3.78
CA MET A 79 7.69 12.82 -3.17
C MET A 79 7.87 12.61 -1.67
N GLY A 80 9.10 12.35 -1.20
CA GLY A 80 9.43 12.29 0.23
C GLY A 80 9.11 13.59 0.96
N VAL A 81 9.56 14.73 0.41
CA VAL A 81 9.28 16.06 0.98
C VAL A 81 7.78 16.35 1.03
N VAL A 82 7.06 16.08 -0.08
CA VAL A 82 5.59 16.30 -0.13
C VAL A 82 4.86 15.36 0.81
N GLY A 83 5.23 14.08 0.85
CA GLY A 83 4.66 13.07 1.76
C GLY A 83 4.89 13.41 3.22
N GLY A 84 6.08 13.92 3.57
CA GLY A 84 6.40 14.44 4.90
C GLY A 84 5.57 15.65 5.29
N LEU A 85 5.37 16.61 4.37
CA LEU A 85 4.52 17.78 4.60
C LEU A 85 3.04 17.37 4.78
N LEU A 86 2.55 16.46 3.94
CA LEU A 86 1.18 15.90 4.06
C LEU A 86 1.00 15.12 5.37
N GLY A 87 2.00 14.35 5.81
CA GLY A 87 2.00 13.66 7.09
C GLY A 87 2.03 14.62 8.29
N ALA A 88 2.79 15.71 8.20
CA ALA A 88 2.78 16.78 9.21
C ALA A 88 1.41 17.48 9.28
N MET A 89 0.80 17.74 8.13
CA MET A 89 -0.56 18.26 8.04
C MET A 89 -1.56 17.29 8.70
N PHE A 90 -1.47 15.98 8.39
CA PHE A 90 -2.32 14.94 8.99
C PHE A 90 -2.23 14.94 10.52
N ASN A 91 -1.02 14.98 11.07
CA ASN A 91 -0.79 15.00 12.50
C ASN A 91 -1.31 16.30 13.16
N CYS A 92 -1.16 17.44 12.48
CA CYS A 92 -1.70 18.72 12.95
C CYS A 92 -3.23 18.71 13.01
N LEU A 93 -3.89 18.22 11.94
CA LEU A 93 -5.34 18.10 11.89
C LEU A 93 -5.86 17.10 12.93
N ASN A 94 -5.23 15.94 13.08
CA ASN A 94 -5.59 14.93 14.09
C ASN A 94 -5.57 15.50 15.51
N LYS A 95 -4.52 16.28 15.86
CA LYS A 95 -4.42 16.92 17.16
C LYS A 95 -5.57 17.90 17.43
N ARG A 96 -6.08 18.55 16.38
CA ARG A 96 -7.23 19.46 16.48
C ARG A 96 -8.57 18.72 16.56
N LEU A 97 -8.71 17.60 15.85
CA LEU A 97 -9.94 16.81 15.75
C LEU A 97 -10.16 15.86 16.94
N ALA A 98 -9.11 15.48 17.68
CA ALA A 98 -9.18 14.56 18.82
C ALA A 98 -10.08 15.01 19.99
N LYS A 99 -10.67 16.21 19.94
CA LYS A 99 -11.47 16.78 21.04
C LYS A 99 -12.99 16.64 20.87
N VAL A 100 -13.49 16.32 19.67
CA VAL A 100 -14.93 16.47 19.39
C VAL A 100 -15.35 15.42 18.37
N CYS A 101 -15.80 14.24 18.79
CA CYS A 101 -16.31 13.24 17.85
C CYS A 101 -17.17 12.16 18.52
N GLU A 102 -18.47 12.16 18.24
CA GLU A 102 -19.37 11.02 18.51
C GLU A 102 -19.15 9.97 17.42
N SER A 103 -18.73 8.75 17.81
CA SER A 103 -18.33 7.70 16.87
C SER A 103 -19.42 7.33 15.86
N LEU A 104 -20.69 7.36 16.28
CA LEU A 104 -21.84 7.01 15.46
C LEU A 104 -22.06 8.00 14.30
N LEU A 105 -21.97 9.30 14.60
CA LEU A 105 -22.15 10.35 13.60
C LEU A 105 -21.07 10.28 12.51
N ILE A 106 -19.83 9.98 12.90
CA ILE A 106 -18.73 9.89 11.94
C ILE A 106 -18.91 8.70 11.03
N SER A 107 -19.29 7.53 11.57
CA SER A 107 -19.58 6.36 10.73
C SER A 107 -20.71 6.62 9.73
N LEU A 108 -21.77 7.33 10.13
CA LEU A 108 -22.84 7.72 9.22
C LEU A 108 -22.35 8.71 8.15
N VAL A 109 -21.59 9.73 8.53
CA VAL A 109 -21.07 10.72 7.59
C VAL A 109 -20.07 10.10 6.61
N THR A 110 -19.14 9.25 7.07
CA THR A 110 -18.16 8.61 6.19
C THR A 110 -18.82 7.66 5.21
N THR A 111 -19.80 6.86 5.63
CA THR A 111 -20.54 5.97 4.72
C THR A 111 -21.33 6.73 3.67
N VAL A 112 -21.98 7.83 4.04
CA VAL A 112 -22.68 8.72 3.09
C VAL A 112 -21.70 9.33 2.09
N ILE A 113 -20.56 9.86 2.55
CA ILE A 113 -19.54 10.44 1.65
C ILE A 113 -19.00 9.39 0.68
N VAL A 114 -18.66 8.19 1.17
CA VAL A 114 -18.14 7.11 0.34
C VAL A 114 -19.16 6.70 -0.74
N PHE A 115 -20.42 6.50 -0.36
CA PHE A 115 -21.47 6.11 -1.28
C PHE A 115 -21.74 7.19 -2.34
N VAL A 116 -21.92 8.45 -1.91
CA VAL A 116 -22.17 9.58 -2.82
C VAL A 116 -20.98 9.82 -3.75
N SER A 117 -19.76 9.75 -3.22
CA SER A 117 -18.54 9.92 -4.03
C SER A 117 -18.40 8.85 -5.11
N SER A 118 -18.76 7.60 -4.79
CA SER A 118 -18.71 6.48 -5.74
C SER A 118 -19.80 6.58 -6.82
N MET A 119 -20.95 7.21 -6.50
CA MET A 119 -22.05 7.45 -7.44
C MET A 119 -21.78 8.64 -8.37
N VAL A 120 -21.19 9.73 -7.86
CA VAL A 120 -21.03 10.99 -8.61
C VAL A 120 -19.69 11.10 -9.34
N LEU A 121 -18.62 10.56 -8.76
CA LEU A 121 -17.23 10.75 -9.25
C LEU A 121 -16.65 9.49 -9.93
N GLY A 122 -17.43 8.42 -10.02
CA GLY A 122 -17.01 7.19 -10.69
C GLY A 122 -17.02 7.32 -12.21
N GLU A 123 -15.87 7.15 -12.86
CA GLU A 123 -15.81 6.95 -14.30
C GLU A 123 -15.85 5.46 -14.64
N CYS A 124 -16.66 5.10 -15.64
CA CYS A 124 -16.72 3.75 -16.17
C CYS A 124 -15.58 3.52 -17.17
N ARG A 125 -14.67 2.60 -16.86
CA ARG A 125 -13.57 2.19 -17.74
C ARG A 125 -13.74 0.75 -18.18
N LYS A 126 -13.33 0.44 -19.41
CA LYS A 126 -13.35 -0.94 -19.92
C LYS A 126 -12.30 -1.77 -19.20
N LEU A 127 -12.66 -2.99 -18.86
CA LEU A 127 -11.68 -3.98 -18.41
C LEU A 127 -10.70 -4.22 -19.56
N SER A 128 -9.39 -4.06 -19.33
CA SER A 128 -8.41 -4.48 -20.35
C SER A 128 -8.59 -5.99 -20.53
N PRO A 129 -8.93 -6.48 -21.74
CA PRO A 129 -9.04 -7.91 -21.95
C PRO A 129 -7.68 -8.52 -21.66
N SER A 130 -7.63 -9.42 -20.68
CA SER A 130 -6.50 -10.30 -20.46
C SER A 130 -6.27 -11.07 -21.76
N THR A 131 -5.14 -10.81 -22.40
CA THR A 131 -4.67 -11.58 -23.56
C THR A 131 -4.76 -13.07 -23.25
N ASP A 132 -5.53 -13.81 -24.05
CA ASP A 132 -5.59 -15.27 -24.07
C ASP A 132 -4.17 -15.87 -24.06
N TRP A 133 -3.76 -16.54 -22.98
CA TRP A 133 -2.60 -17.43 -22.99
C TRP A 133 -3.02 -18.85 -22.59
N ASN A 134 -3.54 -19.56 -23.60
CA ASN A 134 -3.38 -21.00 -23.70
C ASN A 134 -1.87 -21.31 -23.78
N ASN A 135 -1.26 -21.68 -22.66
CA ASN A 135 -0.26 -22.75 -22.54
C ASN A 135 0.47 -22.62 -21.20
N GLY A 136 0.52 -23.73 -20.48
CA GLY A 136 0.97 -23.79 -19.09
C GLY A 136 2.39 -23.28 -18.89
N THR A 137 2.49 -22.23 -18.08
CA THR A 137 3.59 -22.02 -17.15
C THR A 137 3.00 -21.51 -15.85
N MET A 138 3.30 -22.22 -14.78
CA MET A 138 2.90 -21.92 -13.41
C MET A 138 3.65 -20.66 -12.95
N SER A 139 3.13 -19.49 -13.32
CA SER A 139 3.48 -18.23 -12.68
C SER A 139 2.69 -18.10 -11.38
N THR A 140 3.42 -17.82 -10.32
CA THR A 140 2.96 -17.68 -8.94
C THR A 140 1.73 -16.78 -8.88
N GLN A 141 0.60 -17.40 -8.54
CA GLN A 141 -0.74 -16.85 -8.52
C GLN A 141 -0.85 -15.63 -7.57
N PHE A 142 -0.82 -14.42 -8.11
CA PHE A 142 -1.95 -13.51 -7.86
C PHE A 142 -3.02 -13.95 -8.84
N SER A 143 -3.95 -14.76 -8.34
CA SER A 143 -4.94 -15.42 -9.18
C SER A 143 -5.74 -14.38 -9.97
N SER A 144 -5.82 -14.57 -11.28
CA SER A 144 -6.69 -13.79 -12.17
C SER A 144 -8.17 -13.80 -11.72
N ASP A 145 -8.55 -14.74 -10.86
CA ASP A 145 -9.85 -14.82 -10.18
C ASP A 145 -10.03 -13.82 -9.02
N GLU A 146 -8.96 -13.44 -8.29
CA GLU A 146 -9.00 -12.42 -7.24
C GLU A 146 -9.06 -10.99 -7.81
N VAL A 147 -8.47 -10.77 -9.00
CA VAL A 147 -8.58 -9.49 -9.72
C VAL A 147 -10.01 -9.28 -10.25
N ASN A 148 -10.66 -10.33 -10.77
CA ASN A 148 -12.04 -10.24 -11.26
C ASN A 148 -13.08 -10.07 -10.14
N THR A 149 -12.83 -10.59 -8.93
CA THR A 149 -13.74 -10.44 -7.78
C THR A 149 -13.55 -9.12 -7.02
N SER A 150 -12.37 -8.52 -7.13
CA SER A 150 -12.06 -7.21 -6.56
C SER A 150 -12.54 -6.05 -7.46
N ILE A 151 -12.70 -6.24 -8.76
CA ILE A 151 -13.19 -5.17 -9.62
C ILE A 151 -14.70 -4.96 -9.42
N LYS A 152 -15.12 -3.72 -9.09
CA LYS A 152 -16.54 -3.39 -8.84
C LYS A 152 -17.16 -2.65 -10.01
N THR A 153 -18.19 -3.24 -10.59
CA THR A 153 -18.93 -2.72 -11.76
C THR A 153 -20.13 -1.83 -11.39
N PHE A 154 -20.13 -1.27 -10.18
CA PHE A 154 -21.25 -0.44 -9.71
C PHE A 154 -21.50 0.75 -10.65
N PHE A 155 -22.78 0.94 -10.99
CA PHE A 155 -23.28 2.06 -11.81
C PHE A 155 -22.68 2.16 -13.23
N CYS A 156 -22.16 1.06 -13.77
CA CYS A 156 -21.57 1.00 -15.10
C CYS A 156 -22.23 -0.08 -15.98
N PRO A 157 -22.27 0.10 -17.31
CA PRO A 157 -22.74 -0.91 -18.25
C PRO A 157 -21.83 -2.15 -18.26
N ASN A 158 -22.36 -3.28 -18.75
CA ASN A 158 -21.63 -4.55 -18.85
C ASN A 158 -20.26 -4.36 -19.52
N ASP A 159 -19.24 -5.06 -19.01
CA ASP A 159 -17.82 -5.00 -19.42
C ASP A 159 -17.04 -3.72 -19.05
N THR A 160 -17.64 -2.84 -18.24
CA THR A 160 -16.94 -1.68 -17.66
C THR A 160 -16.97 -1.71 -16.13
N TYR A 161 -15.92 -1.20 -15.51
CA TYR A 161 -15.78 -1.08 -14.07
C TYR A 161 -15.68 0.38 -13.64
N ASN A 162 -16.09 0.64 -12.39
CA ASN A 162 -16.00 1.97 -11.79
C ASN A 162 -14.74 2.04 -10.94
N ASP A 163 -13.79 2.88 -11.36
CA ASP A 163 -12.50 3.07 -10.68
C ASP A 163 -12.69 3.45 -9.20
N MET A 164 -13.56 4.44 -8.95
CA MET A 164 -13.79 5.00 -7.61
C MET A 164 -14.45 3.99 -6.67
N ALA A 165 -15.45 3.27 -7.19
CA ALA A 165 -16.16 2.24 -6.43
C ALA A 165 -15.26 1.05 -6.11
N THR A 166 -14.36 0.69 -7.03
CA THR A 166 -13.35 -0.35 -6.81
C THR A 166 -12.40 0.04 -5.67
N LEU A 167 -11.98 1.30 -5.57
CA LEU A 167 -11.09 1.77 -4.51
C LEU A 167 -11.77 1.86 -3.13
N PHE A 168 -13.04 2.25 -3.07
CA PHE A 168 -13.74 2.45 -1.79
C PHE A 168 -14.43 1.21 -1.23
N PHE A 169 -14.97 0.33 -2.09
CA PHE A 169 -15.73 -0.84 -1.66
C PHE A 169 -14.90 -2.12 -1.56
N ASN A 170 -13.62 -2.07 -1.97
CA ASN A 170 -12.70 -3.17 -1.71
C ASN A 170 -12.08 -3.11 -0.31
N PRO A 171 -11.71 -4.27 0.25
CA PRO A 171 -10.76 -4.30 1.36
C PRO A 171 -9.51 -3.48 1.04
N GLN A 172 -9.04 -2.71 2.03
CA GLN A 172 -7.91 -1.79 1.85
C GLN A 172 -6.65 -2.50 1.34
N GLU A 173 -6.44 -3.75 1.75
CA GLU A 173 -5.32 -4.60 1.33
C GLU A 173 -5.35 -4.84 -0.19
N SER A 174 -6.50 -5.25 -0.71
CA SER A 174 -6.70 -5.46 -2.15
C SER A 174 -6.66 -4.15 -2.95
N ALA A 175 -7.13 -3.04 -2.39
CA ALA A 175 -7.03 -1.74 -3.03
C ALA A 175 -5.57 -1.30 -3.17
N ILE A 176 -4.75 -1.43 -2.11
CA ILE A 176 -3.30 -1.13 -2.18
C ILE A 176 -2.62 -1.97 -3.26
N LEU A 177 -2.92 -3.27 -3.30
CA LEU A 177 -2.39 -4.20 -4.29
C LEU A 177 -2.78 -3.81 -5.72
N GLN A 178 -4.04 -3.41 -5.95
CA GLN A 178 -4.50 -2.88 -7.23
C GLN A 178 -3.71 -1.62 -7.63
N LEU A 179 -3.47 -0.69 -6.70
CA LEU A 179 -2.65 0.50 -7.00
C LEU A 179 -1.19 0.15 -7.34
N PHE A 180 -0.64 -0.91 -6.74
CA PHE A 180 0.73 -1.35 -7.00
C PHE A 180 0.85 -2.08 -8.35
N HIS A 181 0.01 -3.07 -8.61
CA HIS A 181 0.21 -4.02 -9.71
C HIS A 181 -0.69 -3.80 -10.92
N GLN A 182 -1.84 -3.13 -10.77
CA GLN A 182 -2.77 -2.97 -11.89
C GLN A 182 -2.21 -1.95 -12.89
N GLU A 183 -2.06 -2.34 -14.15
CA GLU A 183 -1.57 -1.45 -15.23
C GLU A 183 -2.68 -0.56 -15.83
N GLY A 184 -3.93 -0.77 -15.42
CA GLY A 184 -5.06 0.07 -15.78
C GLY A 184 -4.79 1.55 -15.46
N THR A 185 -5.05 2.42 -16.44
CA THR A 185 -4.90 3.87 -16.26
C THR A 185 -6.09 4.42 -15.47
N PHE A 186 -5.95 4.46 -14.14
CA PHE A 186 -6.83 5.25 -13.29
C PHE A 186 -6.85 6.71 -13.77
N SER A 187 -8.03 7.31 -13.88
CA SER A 187 -8.12 8.73 -14.22
C SER A 187 -7.37 9.57 -13.17
N PRO A 188 -6.46 10.49 -13.55
CA PRO A 188 -5.75 11.32 -12.58
C PRO A 188 -6.72 12.17 -11.74
N ILE A 189 -7.89 12.49 -12.30
CA ILE A 189 -8.93 13.26 -11.63
C ILE A 189 -9.59 12.44 -10.53
N THR A 190 -10.02 11.21 -10.81
CA THR A 190 -10.68 10.34 -9.82
C THR A 190 -9.72 9.98 -8.69
N LEU A 191 -8.45 9.72 -9.02
CA LEU A 191 -7.39 9.45 -8.06
C LEU A 191 -7.13 10.64 -7.12
N SER A 192 -7.19 11.87 -7.65
CA SER A 192 -7.02 13.10 -6.86
C SER A 192 -8.15 13.27 -5.85
N PHE A 193 -9.40 13.09 -6.30
CA PHE A 193 -10.56 13.13 -5.41
C PHE A 193 -10.51 12.02 -4.36
N PHE A 194 -10.16 10.79 -4.77
CA PHE A 194 -9.99 9.66 -3.86
C PHE A 194 -8.95 9.96 -2.78
N CYS A 195 -7.75 10.39 -3.18
CA CYS A 195 -6.67 10.71 -2.25
C CYS A 195 -7.08 11.81 -1.25
N SER A 196 -7.71 12.89 -1.72
CA SER A 196 -8.13 14.01 -0.87
C SER A 196 -9.23 13.61 0.11
N MET A 197 -10.27 12.90 -0.37
CA MET A 197 -11.36 12.43 0.48
C MET A 197 -10.87 11.40 1.50
N TYR A 198 -10.08 10.41 1.06
CA TYR A 198 -9.57 9.36 1.94
C TYR A 198 -8.60 9.92 2.99
N PHE A 199 -7.79 10.93 2.66
CA PHE A 199 -6.97 11.67 3.62
C PHE A 199 -7.82 12.33 4.72
N LEU A 200 -8.89 13.03 4.35
CA LEU A 200 -9.78 13.68 5.31
C LEU A 200 -10.54 12.66 6.16
N LEU A 201 -11.05 11.60 5.54
CA LEU A 201 -11.78 10.53 6.21
C LEU A 201 -10.90 9.79 7.23
N SER A 202 -9.67 9.45 6.84
CA SER A 202 -8.70 8.79 7.74
C SER A 202 -8.30 9.69 8.91
N CYS A 203 -8.13 10.99 8.67
CA CYS A 203 -7.87 11.99 9.69
C CYS A 203 -9.03 12.08 10.70
N TRP A 204 -10.26 12.11 10.19
CA TRP A 204 -11.44 12.19 11.05
C TRP A 204 -11.68 10.92 11.87
N THR A 205 -11.44 9.75 11.25
CA THR A 205 -11.64 8.44 11.90
C THR A 205 -10.63 8.18 13.02
N TYR A 206 -9.40 8.69 12.88
CA TYR A 206 -8.39 8.52 13.93
C TYR A 206 -8.71 9.30 15.22
N GLY A 207 -9.49 10.37 15.14
CA GLY A 207 -9.91 11.14 16.32
C GLY A 207 -10.92 10.42 17.22
N ILE A 208 -11.37 9.22 16.85
CA ILE A 208 -12.41 8.46 17.55
C ILE A 208 -11.76 7.58 18.65
N SER A 209 -12.45 7.41 19.77
CA SER A 209 -12.06 6.49 20.85
C SER A 209 -12.33 5.02 20.48
N VAL A 210 -11.68 4.51 19.43
CA VAL A 210 -11.76 3.11 18.98
C VAL A 210 -10.35 2.57 18.74
N PRO A 211 -10.00 1.36 19.24
CA PRO A 211 -8.70 0.75 18.96
C PRO A 211 -8.59 0.44 17.46
N SER A 212 -7.79 1.23 16.76
CA SER A 212 -7.61 1.12 15.30
C SER A 212 -6.16 1.44 14.91
N GLY A 213 -5.72 0.85 13.78
CA GLY A 213 -4.39 1.08 13.22
C GLY A 213 -4.40 2.18 12.15
N LEU A 214 -3.39 3.04 12.19
CA LEU A 214 -3.14 4.08 11.18
C LEU A 214 -2.34 3.59 9.97
N PHE A 215 -1.72 2.41 10.07
CA PHE A 215 -0.74 1.91 9.12
C PHE A 215 -1.36 1.67 7.72
N VAL A 216 -2.44 0.89 7.64
CA VAL A 216 -3.08 0.57 6.35
C VAL A 216 -3.74 1.79 5.69
N PRO A 217 -4.48 2.65 6.42
CA PRO A 217 -5.05 3.86 5.80
C PRO A 217 -4.00 4.83 5.26
N SER A 218 -2.88 5.00 5.96
CA SER A 218 -1.80 5.85 5.48
C SER A 218 -1.07 5.25 4.28
N LEU A 219 -0.85 3.94 4.25
CA LEU A 219 -0.35 3.26 3.04
C LEU A 219 -1.26 3.47 1.84
N LEU A 220 -2.57 3.26 1.98
CA LEU A 220 -3.51 3.42 0.86
C LEU A 220 -3.55 4.87 0.35
N CYS A 221 -3.59 5.85 1.27
CA CYS A 221 -3.55 7.27 0.91
C CYS A 221 -2.26 7.63 0.17
N GLY A 222 -1.10 7.18 0.67
CA GLY A 222 0.19 7.43 0.03
C GLY A 222 0.36 6.68 -1.29
N ALA A 223 -0.17 5.45 -1.41
CA ALA A 223 -0.20 4.70 -2.66
C ALA A 223 -1.00 5.44 -3.73
N ALA A 224 -2.16 5.99 -3.36
CA ALA A 224 -2.97 6.82 -4.23
C ALA A 224 -2.22 8.07 -4.68
N PHE A 225 -1.60 8.79 -3.73
CA PHE A 225 -0.76 9.94 -4.04
C PHE A 225 0.38 9.60 -5.00
N GLY A 226 1.14 8.54 -4.74
CA GLY A 226 2.24 8.10 -5.60
C GLY A 226 1.77 7.69 -7.00
N ARG A 227 0.62 7.02 -7.10
CA ARG A 227 0.01 6.64 -8.39
C ARG A 227 -0.46 7.86 -9.18
N LEU A 228 -1.02 8.87 -8.51
CA LEU A 228 -1.39 10.14 -9.11
C LEU A 228 -0.15 10.84 -9.68
N VAL A 229 0.93 10.90 -8.90
CA VAL A 229 2.20 11.51 -9.36
C VAL A 229 2.73 10.76 -10.58
N ALA A 230 2.71 9.42 -10.58
CA ALA A 230 3.13 8.62 -11.74
C ALA A 230 2.34 8.95 -13.01
N ASN A 231 1.00 9.06 -12.90
CA ASN A 231 0.14 9.40 -14.02
C ASN A 231 0.37 10.83 -14.53
N LEU A 232 0.62 11.78 -13.62
CA LEU A 232 1.00 13.14 -13.99
C LEU A 232 2.35 13.17 -14.73
N LEU A 233 3.36 12.45 -14.24
CA LEU A 233 4.65 12.35 -14.93
C LEU A 233 4.50 11.74 -16.33
N LYS A 234 3.69 10.69 -16.47
CA LYS A 234 3.39 10.08 -17.78
C LYS A 234 2.71 11.07 -18.73
N SER A 235 1.71 11.82 -18.25
CA SER A 235 0.97 12.77 -19.07
C SER A 235 1.75 14.04 -19.41
N TYR A 236 2.55 14.57 -18.48
CA TYR A 236 3.28 15.83 -18.66
C TYR A 236 4.64 15.67 -19.30
N LEU A 237 5.42 14.63 -18.92
CA LEU A 237 6.77 14.40 -19.44
C LEU A 237 6.84 13.31 -20.52
N GLY A 238 5.74 12.59 -20.79
CA GLY A 238 5.71 11.54 -21.81
C GLY A 238 6.64 10.35 -21.51
N LEU A 239 7.07 10.18 -20.25
CA LEU A 239 7.98 9.13 -19.82
C LEU A 239 7.24 7.79 -19.73
N THR A 240 7.21 7.05 -20.85
CA THR A 240 6.56 5.74 -20.96
C THR A 240 7.27 4.63 -20.18
N HIS A 241 8.54 4.82 -19.81
CA HIS A 241 9.35 3.84 -19.06
C HIS A 241 9.08 3.83 -17.54
N ILE A 242 8.17 4.66 -17.03
CA ILE A 242 7.88 4.71 -15.60
C ILE A 242 6.93 3.59 -15.19
N TYR A 243 7.40 2.72 -14.28
CA TYR A 243 6.54 1.75 -13.62
C TYR A 243 5.70 2.44 -12.54
N SER A 244 4.38 2.54 -12.78
CA SER A 244 3.48 3.25 -11.89
C SER A 244 3.35 2.61 -10.50
N GLY A 245 3.62 1.30 -10.38
CA GLY A 245 3.64 0.59 -9.10
C GLY A 245 4.77 1.03 -8.19
N THR A 246 5.97 1.28 -8.74
CA THR A 246 7.13 1.77 -7.98
C THR A 246 6.80 3.13 -7.37
N PHE A 247 6.23 4.04 -8.15
CA PHE A 247 5.84 5.37 -7.65
C PHE A 247 4.74 5.29 -6.58
N ALA A 248 3.78 4.37 -6.73
CA ALA A 248 2.77 4.11 -5.71
C ALA A 248 3.40 3.59 -4.40
N LEU A 249 4.34 2.64 -4.48
CA LEU A 249 5.07 2.12 -3.32
C LEU A 249 5.85 3.25 -2.60
N ILE A 250 6.59 4.06 -3.35
CA ILE A 250 7.37 5.17 -2.78
C ILE A 250 6.46 6.25 -2.18
N GLY A 251 5.32 6.57 -2.82
CA GLY A 251 4.33 7.48 -2.25
C GLY A 251 3.72 6.95 -0.95
N ALA A 252 3.45 5.64 -0.89
CA ALA A 252 2.97 4.95 0.31
C ALA A 252 3.98 5.05 1.45
N ALA A 253 5.26 4.79 1.15
CA ALA A 253 6.35 4.93 2.10
C ALA A 253 6.50 6.37 2.62
N ALA A 254 6.53 7.35 1.72
CA ALA A 254 6.71 8.77 2.06
C ALA A 254 5.60 9.29 3.00
N PHE A 255 4.33 8.98 2.72
CA PHE A 255 3.22 9.43 3.55
C PHE A 255 3.19 8.71 4.91
N LEU A 256 3.35 7.39 4.92
CA LEU A 256 3.39 6.60 6.15
C LEU A 256 4.57 7.00 7.06
N GLY A 257 5.75 7.20 6.47
CA GLY A 257 6.94 7.71 7.15
C GLY A 257 6.71 9.11 7.73
N GLY A 258 6.02 9.99 6.99
CA GLY A 258 5.65 11.33 7.46
C GLY A 258 4.69 11.33 8.65
N VAL A 259 3.72 10.40 8.66
CA VAL A 259 2.73 10.29 9.76
C VAL A 259 3.36 9.66 11.01
N VAL A 260 4.07 8.54 10.87
CA VAL A 260 4.51 7.69 11.99
C VAL A 260 5.95 8.01 12.45
N ARG A 261 6.78 8.62 11.59
CA ARG A 261 8.21 8.89 11.84
C ARG A 261 9.03 7.67 12.29
N MET A 262 8.72 6.49 11.75
CA MET A 262 9.53 5.29 11.87
C MET A 262 10.32 5.08 10.57
N THR A 263 11.64 5.18 10.60
CA THR A 263 12.49 5.14 9.38
C THR A 263 13.08 3.76 9.12
N ILE A 264 13.90 3.24 10.04
CA ILE A 264 14.63 1.97 9.85
C ILE A 264 13.66 0.78 9.84
N SER A 265 12.79 0.68 10.86
CA SER A 265 11.84 -0.43 10.95
C SER A 265 10.88 -0.46 9.75
N LEU A 266 10.40 0.71 9.32
CA LEU A 266 9.50 0.79 8.18
C LEU A 266 10.19 0.39 6.87
N THR A 267 11.43 0.82 6.67
CA THR A 267 12.24 0.44 5.50
C THR A 267 12.35 -1.08 5.41
N VAL A 268 12.67 -1.75 6.52
CA VAL A 268 12.79 -3.22 6.57
C VAL A 268 11.45 -3.90 6.28
N ILE A 269 10.35 -3.44 6.90
CA ILE A 269 9.01 -4.00 6.66
C ILE A 269 8.63 -3.90 5.17
N LEU A 270 8.88 -2.75 4.54
CA LEU A 270 8.54 -2.56 3.13
C LEU A 270 9.40 -3.43 2.21
N ILE A 271 10.72 -3.51 2.44
CA ILE A 271 11.62 -4.36 1.64
C ILE A 271 11.24 -5.84 1.76
N GLU A 272 10.96 -6.32 2.98
CA GLU A 272 10.56 -7.71 3.21
C GLU A 272 9.21 -8.02 2.55
N SER A 273 8.27 -7.08 2.59
CA SER A 273 6.94 -7.24 2.01
C SER A 273 6.92 -7.15 0.48
N THR A 274 7.87 -6.45 -0.15
CA THR A 274 8.01 -6.40 -1.62
C THR A 274 8.88 -7.50 -2.20
N ASN A 275 9.59 -8.26 -1.36
CA ASN A 275 10.50 -9.33 -1.72
C ASN A 275 11.59 -8.93 -2.74
N GLU A 276 11.98 -7.65 -2.76
CA GLU A 276 12.97 -7.12 -3.71
C GLU A 276 13.87 -6.09 -3.01
N ILE A 277 15.14 -6.47 -2.81
CA ILE A 277 16.10 -5.71 -2.01
C ILE A 277 16.56 -4.45 -2.76
N SER A 278 16.46 -4.44 -4.10
CA SER A 278 16.86 -3.31 -4.93
C SER A 278 16.09 -2.01 -4.64
N TYR A 279 14.92 -2.10 -4.00
CA TYR A 279 14.14 -0.94 -3.55
C TYR A 279 14.60 -0.34 -2.21
N GLY A 280 15.56 -0.96 -1.53
CA GLY A 280 15.98 -0.50 -0.21
C GLY A 280 16.59 0.91 -0.21
N LEU A 281 17.41 1.23 -1.20
CA LEU A 281 18.00 2.57 -1.35
C LEU A 281 16.94 3.66 -1.57
N PRO A 282 16.05 3.57 -2.58
CA PRO A 282 15.05 4.62 -2.80
C PRO A 282 14.07 4.75 -1.63
N ILE A 283 13.63 3.65 -1.03
CA ILE A 283 12.73 3.69 0.14
C ILE A 283 13.42 4.40 1.31
N MET A 284 14.67 4.03 1.64
CA MET A 284 15.42 4.66 2.72
C MET A 284 15.57 6.16 2.50
N ILE A 285 15.94 6.60 1.29
CA ILE A 285 16.10 8.03 0.97
C ILE A 285 14.77 8.78 1.08
N THR A 286 13.65 8.16 0.68
CA THR A 286 12.34 8.84 0.78
C THR A 286 11.82 8.97 2.21
N LEU A 287 12.28 8.11 3.11
CA LEU A 287 11.87 8.09 4.52
C LEU A 287 12.73 8.99 5.41
N MET A 288 13.94 9.35 4.97
CA MET A 288 14.85 10.26 5.67
C MET A 288 14.48 11.72 5.41
#